data_AF-A0A923WRT7-F1
#
_entry.id   AF-A0A923WRT7-F1
#
_cell.length_a   1.000
_cell.length_b   1.000
_cell.length_c   1.000
_cell.angle_alpha   90.00
_cell.angle_beta   90.00
_cell.angle_gamma   90.00
#
_symmetry.space_group_name_H-M   'P 1'
#
loop_
_entity.id
_entity.type
_entity.pdbx_description
1 polymer ?
#
loop_
_entity_poly.entity_id
_entity_poly.type
_entity_poly.pdbx_seq_one_letter_code
_entity_poly.pdbx_strand_id
1 'polypeptide(L)'
;LGLVGEIADRVIVMRHGVVREAGPVRQIFEQPADDYTKALLHCRPNLDERPLRLHMGMTRQQALARTLALLDVVGIPDCARRIDAYPSQMSGGQQQRVMIAMAIACEPKLLIADEPTTALDVTIQKQIMALISSLQKKHQMSVLFITHDLALVGDIADSVIVMRHGEVREAGPVRHIFTQPADAYTRALLHCRPRLDQRPMRLPVIDDYMDGAAGPDVAMPQRARGVLASDTPVLVVNKLSKSFFLREGLFGKREFKAVKDVSFTLARGKTLGVVGESGSGKTTVGLTLLRLHRATSGTALFEGRDLLAMSAREFLPYKRRIQIIFQNPYASLNPRFTVGQILLEPMQIHRIGAGDAERVNLAEALLDKVGLPAQALHRYPHEFSGGQRQRIAIARCLTMQPEILVCDESVSALDVSVQAQVLNLLQDLQDELGMSYIFISHDLSVVKYMADQVMVMHQGSVVELADSDALYRNPQHPYTRTLLGAIPRGL
;
A
#
# COMPACT_ATOMS: atom_id res chain seq x y z
N LEU A 1 11.77 -29.00 -6.43
CA LEU A 1 12.06 -30.07 -7.40
C LEU A 1 10.97 -31.15 -7.39
N GLY A 2 10.93 -32.07 -6.42
CA GLY A 2 9.94 -33.18 -6.37
C GLY A 2 8.49 -32.79 -6.66
N LEU A 3 7.87 -32.00 -5.77
CA LEU A 3 6.45 -31.61 -5.85
C LEU A 3 6.00 -31.08 -7.24
N VAL A 4 6.85 -30.32 -7.94
CA VAL A 4 6.48 -29.70 -9.23
C VAL A 4 6.43 -30.74 -10.34
N GLY A 5 7.30 -31.76 -10.28
CA GLY A 5 7.29 -32.88 -11.23
C GLY A 5 6.13 -33.86 -11.04
N GLU A 6 5.50 -33.85 -9.86
CA GLU A 6 4.30 -34.64 -9.56
C GLU A 6 3.00 -33.91 -9.98
N ILE A 7 3.04 -32.58 -10.13
CA ILE A 7 1.88 -31.73 -10.41
C ILE A 7 1.73 -31.41 -11.91
N ALA A 8 2.80 -31.37 -12.70
CA ALA A 8 2.71 -31.11 -14.14
C ALA A 8 3.85 -31.75 -14.97
N ASP A 9 3.49 -32.33 -16.12
CA ASP A 9 4.45 -32.88 -17.10
C ASP A 9 5.24 -31.77 -17.83
N ARG A 10 4.64 -30.58 -17.93
CA ARG A 10 5.14 -29.40 -18.63
C ARG A 10 4.88 -28.16 -17.81
N VAL A 11 5.87 -27.28 -17.75
CA VAL A 11 5.76 -25.94 -17.15
C VAL A 11 5.92 -24.89 -18.24
N ILE A 12 5.17 -23.79 -18.09
CA ILE A 12 5.27 -22.58 -18.91
C ILE A 12 5.53 -21.44 -17.95
N VAL A 13 6.64 -20.73 -18.10
CA VAL A 13 7.02 -19.63 -17.22
C VAL A 13 6.78 -18.30 -17.94
N MET A 14 6.03 -17.39 -17.32
CA MET A 14 5.51 -16.16 -17.96
C MET A 14 5.83 -14.90 -17.16
N ARG A 15 6.40 -13.88 -17.81
CA ARG A 15 6.65 -12.54 -17.23
C ARG A 15 5.89 -11.47 -17.99
N HIS A 16 5.07 -10.69 -17.29
CA HIS A 16 4.31 -9.57 -17.86
C HIS A 16 3.55 -9.96 -19.16
N GLY A 17 2.90 -11.14 -19.14
CA GLY A 17 2.11 -11.65 -20.25
C GLY A 17 2.90 -12.29 -21.41
N VAL A 18 4.22 -12.41 -21.32
CA VAL A 18 5.05 -13.07 -22.36
C VAL A 18 5.60 -14.39 -21.83
N VAL A 19 5.38 -15.48 -22.59
CA VAL A 19 6.05 -16.77 -22.38
C VAL A 19 7.53 -16.64 -22.71
N ARG A 20 8.36 -17.25 -21.87
CA ARG A 20 9.82 -17.12 -21.92
C ARG A 20 10.51 -18.47 -22.04
N GLU A 21 10.13 -19.40 -21.17
CA GLU A 21 10.61 -20.78 -21.21
C GLU A 21 9.42 -21.73 -21.04
N ALA A 22 9.41 -22.82 -21.81
CA ALA A 22 8.34 -23.81 -21.84
C ALA A 22 8.89 -25.18 -22.27
N GLY A 23 8.54 -26.24 -21.54
CA GLY A 23 9.14 -27.56 -21.75
C GLY A 23 8.87 -28.55 -20.60
N PRO A 24 9.50 -29.75 -20.63
CA PRO A 24 9.40 -30.74 -19.56
C PRO A 24 10.04 -30.22 -18.27
N VAL A 25 9.44 -30.54 -17.12
CA VAL A 25 9.85 -29.98 -15.81
C VAL A 25 11.33 -30.20 -15.49
N ARG A 26 11.87 -31.42 -15.64
CA ARG A 26 13.30 -31.68 -15.40
C ARG A 26 14.20 -30.79 -16.25
N GLN A 27 13.87 -30.62 -17.53
CA GLN A 27 14.73 -29.94 -18.49
C GLN A 27 14.89 -28.44 -18.18
N ILE A 28 13.81 -27.76 -17.77
CA ILE A 28 13.84 -26.34 -17.35
C ILE A 28 14.68 -26.16 -16.07
N PHE A 29 14.58 -27.09 -15.10
CA PHE A 29 15.26 -26.96 -13.81
C PHE A 29 16.70 -27.49 -13.79
N GLU A 30 17.09 -28.37 -14.70
CA GLU A 30 18.45 -28.93 -14.79
C GLU A 30 19.38 -28.08 -15.67
N GLN A 31 18.91 -27.55 -16.80
CA GLN A 31 19.69 -26.70 -17.71
C GLN A 31 18.81 -25.61 -18.40
N PRO A 32 18.47 -24.50 -17.71
CA PRO A 32 17.66 -23.43 -18.28
C PRO A 32 18.39 -22.71 -19.44
N ALA A 33 17.69 -22.58 -20.57
CA ALA A 33 18.21 -22.03 -21.81
C ALA A 33 17.94 -20.52 -21.96
N ASP A 34 16.81 -20.01 -21.46
CA ASP A 34 16.56 -18.56 -21.40
C ASP A 34 17.26 -17.93 -20.18
N ASP A 35 17.64 -16.66 -20.30
CA ASP A 35 18.07 -15.86 -19.15
C ASP A 35 16.91 -15.57 -18.20
N TYR A 36 15.66 -15.86 -18.56
CA TYR A 36 14.52 -15.64 -17.68
C TYR A 36 14.48 -16.54 -16.44
N THR A 37 14.78 -17.84 -16.55
CA THR A 37 14.86 -18.72 -15.37
C THR A 37 16.08 -18.38 -14.50
N LYS A 38 17.12 -17.76 -15.08
CA LYS A 38 18.18 -17.07 -14.31
C LYS A 38 17.65 -15.76 -13.68
N ALA A 39 16.81 -15.00 -14.40
CA ALA A 39 16.26 -13.69 -14.05
C ALA A 39 14.91 -13.75 -13.30
N LEU A 40 14.64 -14.85 -12.61
CA LEU A 40 14.12 -14.76 -11.23
C LEU A 40 15.04 -13.84 -10.37
N LEU A 41 16.34 -13.79 -10.70
CA LEU A 41 17.31 -12.81 -10.20
C LEU A 41 17.42 -11.58 -11.15
N HIS A 42 16.46 -10.65 -11.07
CA HIS A 42 16.39 -9.31 -11.73
C HIS A 42 15.59 -9.19 -13.07
N CYS A 43 15.74 -8.09 -13.82
CA CYS A 43 14.63 -7.36 -14.47
C CYS A 43 14.98 -6.78 -15.87
N ARG A 44 14.08 -6.24 -16.72
CA ARG A 44 12.65 -5.84 -16.52
C ARG A 44 11.68 -6.22 -17.70
N PRO A 45 10.94 -5.38 -18.49
CA PRO A 45 9.75 -5.87 -19.23
C PRO A 45 9.78 -5.78 -20.78
N ASN A 46 8.82 -6.47 -21.43
CA ASN A 46 7.92 -5.93 -22.49
C ASN A 46 6.85 -6.98 -22.87
N LEU A 47 5.76 -6.56 -23.53
CA LEU A 47 4.44 -7.22 -23.59
C LEU A 47 3.95 -7.46 -25.04
N ASP A 48 3.07 -8.44 -25.33
CA ASP A 48 2.60 -8.73 -26.71
C ASP A 48 1.34 -9.64 -26.84
N GLU A 49 0.69 -9.64 -28.01
CA GLU A 49 -0.30 -10.64 -28.50
C GLU A 49 0.30 -12.03 -28.78
N ARG A 50 1.63 -12.11 -28.91
CA ARG A 50 2.42 -13.31 -29.29
C ARG A 50 1.95 -14.64 -28.67
N PRO A 51 1.57 -14.77 -27.37
CA PRO A 51 1.32 -16.09 -26.78
C PRO A 51 0.31 -16.96 -27.53
N LEU A 52 -0.84 -16.39 -27.94
CA LEU A 52 -1.86 -17.12 -28.71
C LEU A 52 -1.38 -17.51 -30.12
N ARG A 53 -0.54 -16.67 -30.74
CA ARG A 53 -0.02 -16.89 -32.10
C ARG A 53 1.16 -17.86 -32.13
N LEU A 54 2.00 -17.86 -31.09
CA LEU A 54 3.19 -18.72 -30.98
C LEU A 54 2.88 -20.11 -30.40
N HIS A 55 1.97 -20.22 -29.42
CA HIS A 55 1.75 -21.48 -28.70
C HIS A 55 0.44 -22.19 -29.07
N MET A 56 -0.58 -21.45 -29.54
CA MET A 56 -1.85 -22.02 -30.01
C MET A 56 -1.98 -22.02 -31.54
N GLY A 57 -0.94 -21.60 -32.27
CA GLY A 57 -0.91 -21.56 -33.74
C GLY A 57 -1.94 -20.62 -34.39
N MET A 58 -2.56 -19.71 -33.63
CA MET A 58 -3.70 -18.92 -34.10
C MET A 58 -3.30 -17.89 -35.15
N THR A 59 -4.13 -17.74 -36.19
CA THR A 59 -4.07 -16.58 -37.10
C THR A 59 -4.36 -15.28 -36.35
N ARG A 60 -3.96 -14.13 -36.90
CA ARG A 60 -4.19 -12.81 -36.25
C ARG A 60 -5.67 -12.56 -35.93
N GLN A 61 -6.59 -12.98 -36.80
CA GLN A 61 -8.03 -12.81 -36.59
C GLN A 61 -8.57 -13.72 -35.47
N GLN A 62 -8.12 -14.98 -35.41
CA GLN A 62 -8.46 -15.90 -34.31
C GLN A 62 -7.88 -15.43 -32.97
N ALA A 63 -6.62 -14.98 -32.96
CA ALA A 63 -5.98 -14.43 -31.76
C ALA A 63 -6.71 -13.19 -31.25
N LEU A 64 -7.09 -12.25 -32.12
CA LEU A 64 -7.88 -11.07 -31.75
C LEU A 64 -9.24 -11.44 -31.15
N ALA A 65 -9.97 -12.36 -31.78
CA ALA A 65 -11.26 -12.84 -31.26
C ALA A 65 -11.13 -13.53 -29.90
N ARG A 66 -10.09 -14.36 -29.71
CA ARG A 66 -9.80 -15.01 -28.43
C ARG A 66 -9.36 -14.01 -27.36
N THR A 67 -8.57 -12.99 -27.69
CA THR A 67 -8.22 -11.89 -26.77
C THR A 67 -9.46 -11.14 -26.30
N LEU A 68 -10.38 -10.78 -27.20
CA LEU A 68 -11.64 -10.13 -26.82
C LEU A 68 -12.49 -11.00 -25.88
N ALA A 69 -12.60 -12.31 -26.16
CA ALA A 69 -13.29 -13.25 -25.27
C ALA A 69 -12.59 -13.43 -23.90
N LEU A 70 -11.26 -13.36 -23.85
CA LEU A 70 -10.50 -13.42 -22.59
C LEU A 70 -10.68 -12.15 -21.75
N LEU A 71 -10.71 -10.97 -22.39
CA LEU A 71 -10.98 -9.69 -21.74
C LEU A 71 -12.41 -9.62 -21.16
N ASP A 72 -13.38 -10.20 -21.86
CA ASP A 72 -14.76 -10.36 -21.39
C ASP A 72 -14.84 -11.32 -20.18
N VAL A 73 -14.18 -12.48 -20.25
CA VAL A 73 -14.11 -13.47 -19.16
C VAL A 73 -13.52 -12.90 -17.86
N VAL A 74 -12.58 -11.95 -17.93
CA VAL A 74 -12.05 -11.26 -16.74
C VAL A 74 -12.84 -9.99 -16.35
N GLY A 75 -13.90 -9.65 -17.07
CA GLY A 75 -14.79 -8.52 -16.75
C GLY A 75 -14.20 -7.16 -17.06
N ILE A 76 -13.52 -6.97 -18.19
CA ILE A 76 -13.17 -5.63 -18.70
C ILE A 76 -14.41 -4.99 -19.37
N PRO A 77 -14.91 -3.84 -18.90
CA PRO A 77 -16.00 -3.13 -19.59
C PRO A 77 -15.50 -2.57 -20.92
N ASP A 78 -16.35 -2.58 -21.96
CA ASP A 78 -16.04 -2.03 -23.29
C ASP A 78 -14.80 -2.66 -23.98
N CYS A 79 -14.59 -3.97 -23.86
CA CYS A 79 -13.43 -4.71 -24.40
C CYS A 79 -12.97 -4.23 -25.80
N ALA A 80 -13.90 -4.13 -26.75
CA ALA A 80 -13.62 -3.71 -28.13
C ALA A 80 -13.08 -2.27 -28.29
N ARG A 81 -13.29 -1.40 -27.29
CA ARG A 81 -12.73 -0.03 -27.24
C ARG A 81 -11.50 0.07 -26.34
N ARG A 82 -11.33 -0.85 -25.39
CA ARG A 82 -10.18 -0.85 -24.44
C ARG A 82 -8.99 -1.66 -24.89
N ILE A 83 -9.10 -2.46 -25.95
CA ILE A 83 -7.99 -3.28 -26.45
C ILE A 83 -6.78 -2.44 -26.89
N ASP A 84 -7.02 -1.24 -27.45
CA ASP A 84 -5.99 -0.27 -27.85
C ASP A 84 -5.61 0.73 -26.73
N ALA A 85 -6.14 0.58 -25.51
CA ALA A 85 -5.90 1.54 -24.43
C ALA A 85 -4.55 1.30 -23.74
N TYR A 86 -3.78 2.36 -23.54
CA TYR A 86 -2.52 2.28 -22.80
C TYR A 86 -2.76 1.90 -21.33
N PRO A 87 -1.82 1.21 -20.65
CA PRO A 87 -1.98 0.84 -19.24
C PRO A 87 -2.30 2.04 -18.32
N SER A 88 -1.73 3.21 -18.60
CA SER A 88 -1.99 4.48 -17.89
C SER A 88 -3.42 5.03 -18.06
N GLN A 89 -4.22 4.45 -18.95
CA GLN A 89 -5.65 4.77 -19.16
C GLN A 89 -6.58 3.75 -18.48
N MET A 90 -6.02 2.70 -17.86
CA MET A 90 -6.73 1.69 -17.08
C MET A 90 -6.51 1.87 -15.58
N SER A 91 -7.52 1.54 -14.78
CA SER A 91 -7.37 1.44 -13.31
C SER A 91 -6.51 0.23 -12.92
N GLY A 92 -5.92 0.23 -11.71
CA GLY A 92 -5.10 -0.89 -11.22
C GLY A 92 -5.83 -2.24 -11.30
N GLY A 93 -7.10 -2.31 -10.87
CA GLY A 93 -7.93 -3.50 -11.00
C GLY A 93 -8.19 -3.94 -12.46
N GLN A 94 -8.21 -3.01 -13.42
CA GLN A 94 -8.31 -3.34 -14.84
C GLN A 94 -6.97 -3.83 -15.40
N GLN A 95 -5.85 -3.22 -15.03
CA GLN A 95 -4.50 -3.72 -15.37
C GLN A 95 -4.32 -5.15 -14.84
N GLN A 96 -4.74 -5.42 -13.60
CA GLN A 96 -4.68 -6.75 -12.99
C GLN A 96 -5.57 -7.77 -13.72
N ARG A 97 -6.81 -7.40 -14.07
CA ARG A 97 -7.69 -8.24 -14.91
C ARG A 97 -7.06 -8.55 -16.27
N VAL A 98 -6.44 -7.58 -16.94
CA VAL A 98 -5.72 -7.81 -18.20
C VAL A 98 -4.54 -8.78 -17.99
N MET A 99 -3.73 -8.62 -16.94
CA MET A 99 -2.65 -9.58 -16.65
C MET A 99 -3.17 -11.00 -16.40
N ILE A 100 -4.31 -11.15 -15.70
CA ILE A 100 -4.97 -12.45 -15.49
C ILE A 100 -5.45 -13.03 -16.83
N ALA A 101 -6.08 -12.22 -17.70
CA ALA A 101 -6.50 -12.65 -19.04
C ALA A 101 -5.32 -13.14 -19.90
N MET A 102 -4.17 -12.49 -19.80
CA MET A 102 -2.94 -12.93 -20.47
C MET A 102 -2.37 -14.22 -19.88
N ALA A 103 -2.40 -14.38 -18.55
CA ALA A 103 -1.89 -15.57 -17.87
C ALA A 103 -2.73 -16.83 -18.18
N ILE A 104 -4.07 -16.70 -18.22
CA ILE A 104 -4.96 -17.82 -18.58
C ILE A 104 -5.07 -18.06 -20.09
N ALA A 105 -4.46 -17.22 -20.94
CA ALA A 105 -4.70 -17.22 -22.39
C ALA A 105 -4.40 -18.59 -23.04
N CYS A 106 -3.34 -19.25 -22.57
CA CYS A 106 -2.87 -20.57 -23.01
C CYS A 106 -3.41 -21.74 -22.15
N GLU A 107 -4.46 -21.52 -21.35
CA GLU A 107 -5.14 -22.52 -20.49
C GLU A 107 -4.17 -23.36 -19.62
N PRO A 108 -3.36 -22.71 -18.74
CA PRO A 108 -2.32 -23.39 -17.98
C PRO A 108 -2.90 -24.30 -16.87
N LYS A 109 -2.25 -25.46 -16.64
CA LYS A 109 -2.53 -26.33 -15.48
C LYS A 109 -2.12 -25.73 -14.13
N LEU A 110 -1.17 -24.78 -14.13
CA LEU A 110 -0.68 -24.09 -12.93
C LEU A 110 -0.55 -22.59 -13.21
N LEU A 111 -1.21 -21.77 -12.41
CA LEU A 111 -1.03 -20.32 -12.36
C LEU A 111 -0.15 -19.96 -11.17
N ILE A 112 0.97 -19.27 -11.42
CA ILE A 112 1.77 -18.65 -10.35
C ILE A 112 1.34 -17.18 -10.25
N ALA A 113 0.84 -16.79 -9.10
CA ALA A 113 0.31 -15.46 -8.83
C ALA A 113 1.18 -14.77 -7.75
N ASP A 114 2.16 -13.99 -8.21
CA ASP A 114 3.11 -13.23 -7.40
C ASP A 114 2.55 -11.84 -7.08
N GLU A 115 2.32 -11.57 -5.80
CA GLU A 115 1.68 -10.37 -5.24
C GLU A 115 0.53 -9.76 -6.10
N PRO A 116 -0.48 -10.57 -6.49
CA PRO A 116 -1.47 -10.19 -7.51
C PRO A 116 -2.53 -9.18 -7.02
N THR A 117 -2.36 -8.63 -5.82
CA THR A 117 -3.26 -7.67 -5.16
C THR A 117 -2.55 -6.45 -4.59
N THR A 118 -1.22 -6.39 -4.67
CA THR A 118 -0.44 -5.26 -4.13
C THR A 118 -0.82 -3.95 -4.84
N ALA A 119 -1.01 -2.89 -4.04
CA ALA A 119 -1.52 -1.58 -4.46
C ALA A 119 -2.95 -1.57 -5.08
N LEU A 120 -3.78 -2.55 -4.75
CA LEU A 120 -5.24 -2.52 -4.97
C LEU A 120 -5.97 -2.28 -3.63
N ASP A 121 -7.10 -1.57 -3.65
CA ASP A 121 -7.95 -1.45 -2.45
C ASP A 121 -8.70 -2.76 -2.12
N VAL A 122 -9.20 -2.86 -0.88
CA VAL A 122 -9.87 -4.07 -0.35
C VAL A 122 -11.08 -4.53 -1.19
N THR A 123 -11.84 -3.62 -1.81
CA THR A 123 -12.96 -3.99 -2.67
C THR A 123 -12.44 -4.65 -3.95
N ILE A 124 -11.45 -4.04 -4.61
CA ILE A 124 -10.84 -4.57 -5.82
C ILE A 124 -10.07 -5.87 -5.55
N GLN A 125 -9.30 -5.95 -4.46
CA GLN A 125 -8.61 -7.15 -3.98
C GLN A 125 -9.58 -8.34 -3.90
N LYS A 126 -10.72 -8.16 -3.22
CA LYS A 126 -11.77 -9.19 -3.10
C LYS A 126 -12.37 -9.60 -4.45
N GLN A 127 -12.57 -8.66 -5.38
CA GLN A 127 -13.02 -8.97 -6.74
C GLN A 127 -11.99 -9.78 -7.54
N ILE A 128 -10.69 -9.47 -7.40
CA ILE A 128 -9.61 -10.19 -8.10
C ILE A 128 -9.48 -11.61 -7.55
N MET A 129 -9.62 -11.82 -6.23
CA MET A 129 -9.63 -13.18 -5.66
C MET A 129 -10.84 -13.99 -6.11
N ALA A 130 -12.03 -13.40 -6.13
CA ALA A 130 -13.23 -14.06 -6.64
C ALA A 130 -13.07 -14.46 -8.12
N LEU A 131 -12.43 -13.60 -8.94
CA LEU A 131 -12.09 -13.92 -10.32
C LEU A 131 -11.10 -15.10 -10.41
N ILE A 132 -9.99 -15.07 -9.66
CA ILE A 132 -9.00 -16.16 -9.68
C ILE A 132 -9.61 -17.49 -9.22
N SER A 133 -10.41 -17.52 -8.14
CA SER A 133 -11.08 -18.76 -7.70
C SER A 133 -12.16 -19.26 -8.68
N SER A 134 -12.85 -18.35 -9.38
CA SER A 134 -13.79 -18.72 -10.46
C SER A 134 -13.06 -19.35 -11.65
N LEU A 135 -11.92 -18.75 -12.07
CA LEU A 135 -11.07 -19.29 -13.13
C LEU A 135 -10.43 -20.62 -12.74
N GLN A 136 -9.94 -20.74 -11.50
CA GLN A 136 -9.42 -21.98 -10.92
C GLN A 136 -10.39 -23.14 -11.11
N LYS A 137 -11.63 -22.96 -10.66
CA LYS A 137 -12.70 -23.98 -10.74
C LYS A 137 -13.13 -24.25 -12.18
N LYS A 138 -13.23 -23.21 -13.03
CA LYS A 138 -13.65 -23.32 -14.43
C LYS A 138 -12.63 -24.07 -15.32
N HIS A 139 -11.33 -23.85 -15.10
CA HIS A 139 -10.26 -24.42 -15.92
C HIS A 139 -9.52 -25.58 -15.24
N GLN A 140 -9.90 -25.97 -14.02
CA GLN A 140 -9.25 -27.02 -13.21
C GLN A 140 -7.74 -26.80 -13.03
N MET A 141 -7.30 -25.54 -12.93
CA MET A 141 -5.89 -25.20 -12.69
C MET A 141 -5.56 -25.18 -11.19
N SER A 142 -4.33 -25.55 -10.85
CA SER A 142 -3.72 -25.22 -9.56
C SER A 142 -3.31 -23.74 -9.52
N VAL A 143 -3.33 -23.12 -8.35
CA VAL A 143 -2.84 -21.74 -8.14
C VAL A 143 -1.77 -21.76 -7.05
N LEU A 144 -0.55 -21.34 -7.39
CA LEU A 144 0.49 -21.01 -6.41
C LEU A 144 0.42 -19.51 -6.13
N PHE A 145 0.00 -19.15 -4.93
CA PHE A 145 -0.18 -17.75 -4.52
C PHE A 145 0.99 -17.31 -3.63
N ILE A 146 1.66 -16.22 -4.00
CA ILE A 146 2.82 -15.67 -3.26
C ILE A 146 2.43 -14.27 -2.76
N THR A 147 2.45 -14.06 -1.44
CA THR A 147 2.11 -12.78 -0.82
C THR A 147 2.63 -12.70 0.62
N HIS A 148 2.76 -11.48 1.14
CA HIS A 148 2.94 -11.19 2.57
C HIS A 148 1.60 -11.01 3.31
N ASP A 149 0.46 -10.92 2.61
CA ASP A 149 -0.86 -10.72 3.21
C ASP A 149 -1.50 -12.04 3.71
N LEU A 150 -1.12 -12.46 4.92
CA LEU A 150 -1.70 -13.66 5.56
C LEU A 150 -3.25 -13.65 5.66
N ALA A 151 -3.93 -12.52 5.90
CA ALA A 151 -5.40 -12.51 5.97
C ALA A 151 -6.04 -12.89 4.62
N LEU A 152 -5.40 -12.50 3.52
CA LEU A 152 -5.79 -12.93 2.17
C LEU A 152 -5.57 -14.43 1.97
N VAL A 153 -4.42 -14.95 2.43
CA VAL A 153 -4.10 -16.40 2.37
C VAL A 153 -5.13 -17.23 3.14
N GLY A 154 -5.53 -16.78 4.34
CA GLY A 154 -6.55 -17.43 5.17
C GLY A 154 -7.91 -17.58 4.50
N ASP A 155 -8.27 -16.62 3.63
CA ASP A 155 -9.56 -16.60 2.92
C ASP A 155 -9.54 -17.37 1.57
N ILE A 156 -8.37 -17.72 1.01
CA ILE A 156 -8.27 -18.29 -0.36
C ILE A 156 -7.49 -19.61 -0.51
N ALA A 157 -6.57 -19.96 0.39
CA ALA A 157 -5.62 -21.05 0.17
C ALA A 157 -6.07 -22.36 0.83
N ASP A 158 -5.93 -23.49 0.14
CA ASP A 158 -6.14 -24.82 0.74
C ASP A 158 -5.00 -25.18 1.72
N SER A 159 -3.76 -24.91 1.30
CA SER A 159 -2.51 -25.15 2.03
C SER A 159 -1.57 -23.97 1.92
N VAL A 160 -0.73 -23.78 2.94
CA VAL A 160 0.18 -22.64 3.11
C VAL A 160 1.60 -23.14 3.34
N ILE A 161 2.59 -22.39 2.85
CA ILE A 161 4.02 -22.60 3.11
C ILE A 161 4.58 -21.27 3.63
N VAL A 162 5.11 -21.27 4.85
CA VAL A 162 5.76 -20.13 5.49
C VAL A 162 7.26 -20.27 5.31
N MET A 163 7.93 -19.24 4.80
CA MET A 163 9.36 -19.24 4.50
C MET A 163 10.10 -18.09 5.19
N ARG A 164 11.35 -18.33 5.59
CA ARG A 164 12.25 -17.33 6.18
C ARG A 164 13.68 -17.62 5.75
N HIS A 165 14.43 -16.59 5.33
CA HIS A 165 15.83 -16.71 4.88
C HIS A 165 16.11 -17.78 3.79
N GLY A 166 15.08 -18.16 3.01
CA GLY A 166 15.16 -19.22 2.00
C GLY A 166 14.76 -20.62 2.48
N GLU A 167 14.60 -20.82 3.79
CA GLU A 167 14.11 -22.06 4.38
C GLU A 167 12.59 -22.08 4.46
N VAL A 168 11.98 -23.27 4.36
CA VAL A 168 10.60 -23.50 4.80
C VAL A 168 10.60 -23.63 6.32
N ARG A 169 9.81 -22.78 6.99
CA ARG A 169 9.64 -22.79 8.45
C ARG A 169 8.45 -23.66 8.88
N GLU A 170 7.36 -23.57 8.12
CA GLU A 170 6.13 -24.31 8.40
C GLU A 170 5.38 -24.56 7.09
N ALA A 171 4.70 -25.71 6.97
CA ALA A 171 3.87 -26.02 5.81
C ALA A 171 2.72 -26.95 6.21
N GLY A 172 1.51 -26.66 5.71
CA GLY A 172 0.33 -27.46 6.04
C GLY A 172 -0.99 -26.82 5.59
N PRO A 173 -2.14 -27.44 5.91
CA PRO A 173 -3.46 -26.90 5.60
C PRO A 173 -3.68 -25.55 6.26
N VAL A 174 -4.33 -24.60 5.57
CA VAL A 174 -4.48 -23.20 6.03
C VAL A 174 -5.02 -23.10 7.47
N ARG A 175 -6.01 -23.94 7.81
CA ARG A 175 -6.64 -23.94 9.14
C ARG A 175 -5.68 -24.29 10.27
N HIS A 176 -4.71 -25.18 10.02
CA HIS A 176 -3.72 -25.55 11.04
C HIS A 176 -2.76 -24.39 11.29
N ILE A 177 -2.18 -23.85 10.22
CA ILE A 177 -1.22 -22.73 10.26
C ILE A 177 -1.80 -21.49 10.96
N PHE A 178 -3.11 -21.21 10.82
CA PHE A 178 -3.74 -20.02 11.40
C PHE A 178 -4.31 -20.23 12.81
N THR A 179 -4.63 -21.46 13.21
CA THR A 179 -5.22 -21.74 14.54
C THR A 179 -4.25 -22.35 15.55
N GLN A 180 -3.25 -23.10 15.07
CA GLN A 180 -2.25 -23.80 15.89
C GLN A 180 -0.84 -23.73 15.26
N PRO A 181 -0.33 -22.53 14.91
CA PRO A 181 1.01 -22.35 14.32
C PRO A 181 2.13 -22.92 15.20
N ALA A 182 2.96 -23.80 14.63
CA ALA A 182 4.03 -24.51 15.32
C ALA A 182 5.34 -23.71 15.42
N ASP A 183 5.75 -23.00 14.36
CA ASP A 183 6.98 -22.19 14.34
C ASP A 183 6.76 -20.80 14.98
N ALA A 184 7.78 -20.29 15.69
CA ALA A 184 7.72 -19.00 16.36
C ALA A 184 7.59 -17.82 15.37
N TYR A 185 8.17 -17.92 14.18
CA TYR A 185 8.05 -16.94 13.11
C TYR A 185 6.64 -16.91 12.51
N THR A 186 5.97 -18.07 12.36
CA THR A 186 4.56 -18.14 11.94
C THR A 186 3.66 -17.45 12.95
N ARG A 187 3.84 -17.74 14.25
CA ARG A 187 3.15 -17.00 15.34
C ARG A 187 3.40 -15.50 15.22
N ALA A 188 4.66 -15.09 15.12
CA ALA A 188 5.01 -13.68 15.03
C ALA A 188 4.31 -12.96 13.86
N LEU A 189 4.33 -13.52 12.64
CA LEU A 189 3.66 -12.94 11.47
C LEU A 189 2.14 -12.77 11.65
N LEU A 190 1.48 -13.72 12.32
CA LEU A 190 0.04 -13.66 12.62
C LEU A 190 -0.30 -12.64 13.72
N HIS A 191 0.62 -12.38 14.66
CA HIS A 191 0.42 -11.44 15.76
C HIS A 191 0.91 -10.01 15.47
N CYS A 192 1.87 -9.78 14.55
CA CYS A 192 2.32 -8.44 14.15
C CYS A 192 1.22 -7.57 13.53
N ARG A 193 0.16 -8.19 13.00
CA ARG A 193 -0.91 -7.48 12.27
C ARG A 193 -1.86 -6.75 13.21
N PRO A 194 -2.24 -5.49 12.90
CA PRO A 194 -3.40 -4.85 13.51
C PRO A 194 -4.67 -5.70 13.35
N ARG A 195 -5.46 -5.80 14.42
CA ARG A 195 -6.78 -6.46 14.42
C ARG A 195 -7.90 -5.42 14.53
N LEU A 196 -9.13 -5.82 14.18
CA LEU A 196 -10.30 -4.92 14.20
C LEU A 196 -11.03 -4.88 15.56
N ASP A 197 -10.86 -5.90 16.39
CA ASP A 197 -11.42 -6.01 17.73
C ASP A 197 -10.58 -5.28 18.79
N GLN A 198 -9.26 -5.29 18.62
CA GLN A 198 -8.27 -4.81 19.59
C GLN A 198 -7.51 -3.56 19.09
N ARG A 199 -6.95 -2.79 20.02
CA ARG A 199 -5.96 -1.74 19.77
C ARG A 199 -4.95 -1.76 20.94
N PRO A 200 -3.92 -2.62 20.92
CA PRO A 200 -2.90 -2.61 21.97
C PRO A 200 -2.10 -1.29 21.95
N MET A 201 -1.38 -0.99 23.04
CA MET A 201 -0.44 0.15 23.10
C MET A 201 0.78 -0.01 22.19
N ARG A 202 1.10 -1.25 21.79
CA ARG A 202 2.12 -1.65 20.81
C ARG A 202 1.59 -2.79 19.96
N LEU A 203 1.85 -2.78 18.67
CA LEU A 203 1.88 -4.02 17.90
C LEU A 203 3.14 -4.80 18.30
N PRO A 204 3.09 -6.11 18.51
CA PRO A 204 4.31 -6.88 18.66
C PRO A 204 5.07 -6.91 17.33
N VAL A 205 6.38 -7.05 17.40
CA VAL A 205 7.26 -7.23 16.24
C VAL A 205 7.83 -8.66 16.25
N ILE A 206 8.50 -9.05 15.17
CA ILE A 206 9.02 -10.44 15.07
C ILE A 206 10.08 -10.71 16.12
N ASP A 207 10.89 -9.71 16.44
CA ASP A 207 12.00 -9.82 17.40
C ASP A 207 11.48 -10.17 18.81
N ASP A 208 10.35 -9.59 19.25
CA ASP A 208 9.70 -9.89 20.54
C ASP A 208 9.36 -11.38 20.71
N TYR A 209 8.98 -12.06 19.61
CA TYR A 209 8.65 -13.49 19.58
C TYR A 209 9.89 -14.39 19.42
N MET A 210 10.94 -13.89 18.78
CA MET A 210 12.20 -14.62 18.60
C MET A 210 13.03 -14.65 19.89
N ASP A 211 13.04 -13.55 20.64
CA ASP A 211 13.74 -13.43 21.92
C ASP A 211 12.92 -13.98 23.10
N GLY A 212 11.70 -14.49 22.84
CA GLY A 212 10.82 -15.10 23.84
C GLY A 212 10.14 -14.12 24.81
N ALA A 213 10.22 -12.81 24.55
CA ALA A 213 9.63 -11.77 25.39
C ALA A 213 8.10 -11.67 25.26
N ALA A 214 7.55 -11.93 24.07
CA ALA A 214 6.12 -11.92 23.81
C ALA A 214 5.51 -13.34 23.82
N GLY A 215 4.88 -13.71 24.94
CA GLY A 215 3.92 -14.82 24.97
C GLY A 215 2.58 -14.41 24.32
N PRO A 216 1.88 -15.30 23.59
CA PRO A 216 0.68 -14.95 22.82
C PRO A 216 -0.52 -14.50 23.68
N ASP A 217 -0.54 -14.84 24.96
CA ASP A 217 -1.62 -14.54 25.92
C ASP A 217 -1.30 -13.40 26.91
N VAL A 218 -0.20 -12.66 26.71
CA VAL A 218 0.07 -11.47 27.53
C VAL A 218 -0.98 -10.40 27.19
N ALA A 219 -1.90 -10.15 28.12
CA ALA A 219 -3.02 -9.21 27.95
C ALA A 219 -2.51 -7.76 27.79
N MET A 220 -2.20 -7.37 26.56
CA MET A 220 -1.62 -6.07 26.25
C MET A 220 -2.59 -4.93 26.62
N PRO A 221 -2.11 -3.87 27.31
CA PRO A 221 -2.94 -2.71 27.63
C PRO A 221 -3.49 -2.11 26.35
N GLN A 222 -4.80 -1.83 26.34
CA GLN A 222 -5.50 -1.32 25.17
C GLN A 222 -5.43 0.22 25.14
N ARG A 223 -5.05 0.77 23.99
CA ARG A 223 -4.94 2.20 23.76
C ARG A 223 -6.33 2.81 23.55
N ALA A 224 -6.78 3.58 24.53
CA ALA A 224 -7.91 4.49 24.34
C ALA A 224 -7.55 5.53 23.27
N ARG A 225 -8.48 5.76 22.33
CA ARG A 225 -8.41 6.80 21.29
C ARG A 225 -9.79 7.44 21.14
N GLY A 226 -9.85 8.58 20.48
CA GLY A 226 -11.06 9.36 20.25
C GLY A 226 -10.82 10.85 20.41
N VAL A 227 -11.77 11.67 19.96
CA VAL A 227 -11.70 13.14 20.05
C VAL A 227 -12.77 13.66 21.01
N LEU A 228 -12.34 14.43 22.00
CA LEU A 228 -13.20 15.06 23.01
C LEU A 228 -13.62 16.46 22.55
N ALA A 229 -14.76 16.95 23.04
CA ALA A 229 -15.23 18.31 22.78
C ALA A 229 -14.30 19.41 23.36
N SER A 230 -13.37 19.03 24.24
CA SER A 230 -12.31 19.88 24.80
C SER A 230 -11.03 19.92 23.96
N ASP A 231 -10.88 19.07 22.94
CA ASP A 231 -9.62 18.96 22.19
C ASP A 231 -9.45 20.12 21.21
N THR A 232 -8.37 20.91 21.38
CA THR A 232 -8.11 22.11 20.57
C THR A 232 -7.92 21.76 19.08
N PRO A 233 -8.68 22.36 18.14
CA PRO A 233 -8.48 22.15 16.71
C PRO A 233 -7.17 22.78 16.23
N VAL A 234 -6.35 22.01 15.49
CA VAL A 234 -5.14 22.52 14.83
C VAL A 234 -5.41 22.90 13.36
N LEU A 235 -6.30 22.16 12.69
CA LEU A 235 -6.71 22.39 11.31
C LEU A 235 -8.22 22.19 11.14
N VAL A 236 -8.90 23.17 10.55
CA VAL A 236 -10.33 23.10 10.20
C VAL A 236 -10.49 23.30 8.69
N VAL A 237 -11.02 22.29 8.01
CA VAL A 237 -11.21 22.26 6.56
C VAL A 237 -12.69 22.43 6.27
N ASN A 238 -13.04 23.43 5.45
CA ASN A 238 -14.43 23.76 5.13
C ASN A 238 -14.66 23.73 3.62
N LYS A 239 -15.56 22.85 3.15
CA LYS A 239 -15.99 22.70 1.76
C LYS A 239 -14.84 22.68 0.75
N LEU A 240 -13.77 21.94 1.07
CA LEU A 240 -12.62 21.77 0.22
C LEU A 240 -13.02 21.02 -1.06
N SER A 241 -12.84 21.67 -2.19
CA SER A 241 -13.25 21.15 -3.50
C SER A 241 -12.08 21.22 -4.47
N LYS A 242 -11.88 20.17 -5.28
CA LYS A 242 -10.78 20.07 -6.24
C LYS A 242 -11.23 19.44 -7.56
N SER A 243 -11.10 20.23 -8.61
CA SER A 243 -11.30 19.84 -10.01
C SER A 243 -9.97 19.71 -10.73
N PHE A 244 -9.89 18.72 -11.62
CA PHE A 244 -8.90 18.63 -12.69
C PHE A 244 -9.60 18.78 -14.04
N PHE A 245 -8.91 19.35 -15.03
CA PHE A 245 -9.46 19.58 -16.37
C PHE A 245 -8.63 18.81 -17.38
N LEU A 246 -9.15 17.67 -17.85
CA LEU A 246 -8.52 16.87 -18.88
C LEU A 246 -8.87 17.43 -20.27
N ARG A 247 -7.93 17.43 -21.21
CA ARG A 247 -8.23 17.74 -22.61
C ARG A 247 -9.01 16.58 -23.23
N GLU A 248 -10.05 16.89 -24.00
CA GLU A 248 -10.90 15.91 -24.68
C GLU A 248 -11.08 16.35 -26.14
N GLY A 249 -10.39 15.68 -27.06
CA GLY A 249 -10.23 16.15 -28.44
C GLY A 249 -9.35 17.42 -28.55
N LEU A 250 -9.49 18.13 -29.68
CA LEU A 250 -8.71 19.33 -29.99
C LEU A 250 -9.13 20.58 -29.18
N PHE A 251 -10.41 20.67 -28.80
CA PHE A 251 -10.99 21.88 -28.18
C PHE A 251 -11.75 21.63 -26.86
N GLY A 252 -12.09 20.38 -26.54
CA GLY A 252 -12.85 20.04 -25.33
C GLY A 252 -12.00 20.02 -24.06
N LYS A 253 -12.66 20.31 -22.93
CA LYS A 253 -12.10 20.11 -21.58
C LYS A 253 -13.13 19.40 -20.72
N ARG A 254 -12.80 18.21 -20.22
CA ARG A 254 -13.64 17.47 -19.27
C ARG A 254 -13.24 17.81 -17.84
N GLU A 255 -14.20 18.31 -17.06
CA GLU A 255 -14.00 18.47 -15.62
C GLU A 255 -14.08 17.11 -14.93
N PHE A 256 -13.10 16.81 -14.08
CA PHE A 256 -13.13 15.71 -13.13
C PHE A 256 -13.02 16.27 -11.70
N LYS A 257 -14.14 16.24 -10.96
CA LYS A 257 -14.21 16.67 -9.55
C LYS A 257 -13.72 15.55 -8.64
N ALA A 258 -12.42 15.57 -8.35
CA ALA A 258 -11.72 14.59 -7.52
C ALA A 258 -11.97 14.78 -6.01
N VAL A 259 -12.29 15.99 -5.59
CA VAL A 259 -12.71 16.32 -4.21
C VAL A 259 -13.93 17.24 -4.29
N LYS A 260 -14.96 16.96 -3.48
CA LYS A 260 -16.29 17.57 -3.52
C LYS A 260 -16.69 18.01 -2.11
N ASP A 261 -16.48 19.29 -1.83
CA ASP A 261 -16.89 20.00 -0.60
C ASP A 261 -16.56 19.29 0.73
N VAL A 262 -15.41 18.61 0.76
CA VAL A 262 -14.89 17.88 1.91
C VAL A 262 -14.70 18.83 3.10
N SER A 263 -15.26 18.47 4.24
CA SER A 263 -15.21 19.28 5.46
C SER A 263 -14.89 18.38 6.66
N PHE A 264 -13.91 18.78 7.48
CA PHE A 264 -13.51 18.05 8.69
C PHE A 264 -12.66 18.93 9.62
N THR A 265 -12.43 18.44 10.84
CA THR A 265 -11.53 19.07 11.82
C THR A 265 -10.48 18.05 12.26
N LEU A 266 -9.23 18.48 12.38
CA LEU A 266 -8.17 17.74 13.05
C LEU A 266 -7.87 18.41 14.39
N ALA A 267 -8.01 17.65 15.48
CA ALA A 267 -7.60 18.06 16.82
C ALA A 267 -6.09 17.89 17.02
N ARG A 268 -5.48 18.76 17.84
CA ARG A 268 -4.05 18.72 18.14
C ARG A 268 -3.68 17.43 18.90
N GLY A 269 -2.62 16.76 18.46
CA GLY A 269 -2.16 15.49 19.06
C GLY A 269 -3.04 14.27 18.73
N LYS A 270 -3.99 14.39 17.79
CA LYS A 270 -4.91 13.31 17.39
C LYS A 270 -4.65 12.87 15.95
N THR A 271 -5.16 11.69 15.60
CA THR A 271 -5.07 11.15 14.24
C THR A 271 -6.44 11.08 13.57
N LEU A 272 -6.60 11.77 12.44
CA LEU A 272 -7.71 11.56 11.50
C LEU A 272 -7.30 10.51 10.47
N GLY A 273 -7.92 9.33 10.54
CA GLY A 273 -7.83 8.30 9.50
C GLY A 273 -8.68 8.68 8.28
N VAL A 274 -8.18 8.45 7.07
CA VAL A 274 -8.89 8.73 5.82
C VAL A 274 -8.90 7.48 4.95
N VAL A 275 -10.08 6.92 4.72
CA VAL A 275 -10.27 5.59 4.10
C VAL A 275 -11.24 5.63 2.94
N GLY A 276 -11.18 4.60 2.10
CA GLY A 276 -12.00 4.47 0.89
C GLY A 276 -11.19 3.90 -0.28
N GLU A 277 -11.91 3.50 -1.33
CA GLU A 277 -11.40 2.84 -2.52
C GLU A 277 -10.39 3.69 -3.32
N SER A 278 -9.71 3.06 -4.27
CA SER A 278 -8.76 3.72 -5.19
C SER A 278 -9.44 4.85 -5.96
N GLY A 279 -8.86 6.05 -5.94
CA GLY A 279 -9.44 7.22 -6.62
C GLY A 279 -10.60 7.92 -5.88
N SER A 280 -10.94 7.50 -4.65
CA SER A 280 -11.99 8.14 -3.81
C SER A 280 -11.70 9.58 -3.39
N GLY A 281 -10.48 10.09 -3.60
CA GLY A 281 -10.08 11.50 -3.36
C GLY A 281 -9.06 11.71 -2.23
N LYS A 282 -8.75 10.66 -1.44
CA LYS A 282 -7.92 10.71 -0.21
C LYS A 282 -6.61 11.50 -0.38
N THR A 283 -5.72 11.03 -1.25
CA THR A 283 -4.43 11.67 -1.59
C THR A 283 -4.62 13.08 -2.16
N THR A 284 -5.68 13.33 -2.93
CA THR A 284 -5.97 14.67 -3.47
C THR A 284 -6.31 15.67 -2.36
N VAL A 285 -6.98 15.26 -1.27
CA VAL A 285 -7.18 16.10 -0.08
C VAL A 285 -5.83 16.47 0.53
N GLY A 286 -4.98 15.47 0.85
CA GLY A 286 -3.64 15.69 1.42
C GLY A 286 -2.76 16.63 0.59
N LEU A 287 -2.61 16.34 -0.71
CA LEU A 287 -1.82 17.16 -1.64
C LEU A 287 -2.38 18.58 -1.81
N THR A 288 -3.68 18.80 -1.62
CA THR A 288 -4.29 20.12 -1.69
C THR A 288 -4.01 20.95 -0.42
N LEU A 289 -3.99 20.32 0.76
CA LEU A 289 -3.65 20.99 2.03
C LEU A 289 -2.19 21.48 2.06
N LEU A 290 -1.24 20.69 1.53
CA LEU A 290 0.15 21.11 1.34
C LEU A 290 0.35 22.03 0.11
N ARG A 291 -0.73 22.39 -0.61
CA ARG A 291 -0.73 23.23 -1.83
C ARG A 291 0.14 22.69 -2.98
N LEU A 292 0.48 21.40 -2.95
CA LEU A 292 1.03 20.65 -4.09
C LEU A 292 -0.02 20.53 -5.21
N HIS A 293 -1.30 20.62 -4.84
CA HIS A 293 -2.40 20.94 -5.75
C HIS A 293 -3.12 22.22 -5.31
N ARG A 294 -3.43 23.11 -6.27
CA ARG A 294 -4.29 24.27 -6.01
C ARG A 294 -5.76 23.83 -5.92
N ALA A 295 -6.40 24.12 -4.78
CA ALA A 295 -7.83 23.94 -4.57
C ALA A 295 -8.68 24.70 -5.63
N THR A 296 -9.88 24.20 -5.90
CA THR A 296 -10.88 24.92 -6.69
C THR A 296 -11.69 25.88 -5.81
N SER A 297 -12.09 25.43 -4.61
CA SER A 297 -12.84 26.20 -3.61
C SER A 297 -12.72 25.58 -2.22
N GLY A 298 -13.27 26.25 -1.21
CA GLY A 298 -13.15 25.89 0.21
C GLY A 298 -12.01 26.62 0.92
N THR A 299 -11.89 26.41 2.23
CA THR A 299 -10.83 26.97 3.09
C THR A 299 -10.18 25.87 3.94
N ALA A 300 -8.92 26.08 4.33
CA ALA A 300 -8.19 25.22 5.26
C ALA A 300 -7.53 26.09 6.35
N LEU A 301 -8.26 26.30 7.44
CA LEU A 301 -7.87 27.16 8.55
C LEU A 301 -6.89 26.41 9.46
N PHE A 302 -5.61 26.77 9.42
CA PHE A 302 -4.61 26.34 10.40
C PHE A 302 -4.42 27.46 11.41
N GLU A 303 -4.67 27.19 12.70
CA GLU A 303 -4.65 28.22 13.77
C GLU A 303 -5.43 29.50 13.40
N GLY A 304 -6.62 29.31 12.80
CA GLY A 304 -7.51 30.39 12.36
C GLY A 304 -7.12 31.10 11.06
N ARG A 305 -5.99 30.77 10.43
CA ARG A 305 -5.53 31.38 9.16
C ARG A 305 -5.72 30.44 7.98
N ASP A 306 -6.35 30.90 6.91
CA ASP A 306 -6.59 30.07 5.72
C ASP A 306 -5.31 29.85 4.91
N LEU A 307 -4.79 28.62 4.95
CA LEU A 307 -3.61 28.19 4.19
C LEU A 307 -3.79 28.39 2.69
N LEU A 308 -5.02 28.28 2.15
CA LEU A 308 -5.28 28.28 0.72
C LEU A 308 -5.25 29.69 0.12
N ALA A 309 -5.70 30.69 0.89
CA ALA A 309 -5.70 32.11 0.50
C ALA A 309 -4.31 32.79 0.57
N MET A 310 -3.42 32.32 1.44
CA MET A 310 -2.07 32.93 1.64
C MET A 310 -1.27 33.08 0.34
N SER A 311 -0.46 34.13 0.24
CA SER A 311 0.60 34.20 -0.78
C SER A 311 1.66 33.11 -0.59
N ALA A 312 2.48 32.87 -1.62
CA ALA A 312 3.59 31.91 -1.54
C ALA A 312 4.64 32.27 -0.47
N ARG A 313 4.76 33.57 -0.11
CA ARG A 313 5.67 34.07 0.93
C ARG A 313 5.10 33.80 2.33
N GLU A 314 3.82 34.04 2.53
CA GLU A 314 3.13 33.79 3.80
C GLU A 314 2.99 32.29 4.11
N PHE A 315 2.85 31.44 3.08
CA PHE A 315 2.77 30.00 3.25
C PHE A 315 4.14 29.33 3.53
N LEU A 316 5.26 30.00 3.27
CA LEU A 316 6.60 29.41 3.40
C LEU A 316 6.96 28.90 4.82
N PRO A 317 6.55 29.54 5.94
CA PRO A 317 6.69 28.98 7.27
C PRO A 317 5.78 27.76 7.50
N TYR A 318 4.55 27.75 6.99
CA TYR A 318 3.60 26.65 7.17
C TYR A 318 4.04 25.38 6.44
N LYS A 319 4.83 25.48 5.37
CA LYS A 319 5.53 24.33 4.77
C LYS A 319 6.43 23.58 5.75
N ARG A 320 6.94 24.23 6.81
CA ARG A 320 7.69 23.54 7.87
C ARG A 320 6.75 22.77 8.80
N ARG A 321 5.67 23.45 9.22
CA ARG A 321 4.69 23.00 10.22
C ARG A 321 3.78 21.88 9.70
N ILE A 322 3.64 21.73 8.38
CA ILE A 322 2.85 20.69 7.72
C ILE A 322 3.75 19.92 6.75
N GLN A 323 3.94 18.63 7.00
CA GLN A 323 4.78 17.74 6.20
C GLN A 323 3.98 16.55 5.64
N ILE A 324 4.53 15.86 4.64
CA ILE A 324 3.91 14.68 4.02
C ILE A 324 4.93 13.55 3.81
N ILE A 325 4.56 12.36 4.26
CA ILE A 325 5.21 11.10 3.90
C ILE A 325 4.41 10.52 2.74
N PHE A 326 5.05 10.38 1.58
CA PHE A 326 4.42 9.85 0.37
C PHE A 326 4.36 8.32 0.37
N GLN A 327 3.40 7.75 -0.36
CA GLN A 327 3.15 6.31 -0.53
C GLN A 327 4.38 5.49 -0.92
N ASN A 328 5.29 6.07 -1.71
CA ASN A 328 6.44 5.36 -2.26
C ASN A 328 7.78 5.98 -1.79
N PRO A 329 8.49 5.36 -0.83
CA PRO A 329 9.78 5.86 -0.37
C PRO A 329 10.86 5.91 -1.45
N TYR A 330 10.83 4.97 -2.41
CA TYR A 330 11.77 4.91 -3.53
C TYR A 330 11.62 6.11 -4.48
N ALA A 331 10.43 6.72 -4.53
CA ALA A 331 10.17 7.93 -5.33
C ALA A 331 10.35 9.23 -4.52
N SER A 332 10.18 9.21 -3.20
CA SER A 332 10.30 10.40 -2.34
C SER A 332 11.74 10.77 -1.96
N LEU A 333 12.67 9.81 -2.01
CA LEU A 333 14.09 9.97 -1.70
C LEU A 333 14.91 10.07 -2.98
N ASN A 334 15.74 11.10 -3.11
CA ASN A 334 16.61 11.27 -4.28
C ASN A 334 17.73 10.20 -4.26
N PRO A 335 17.78 9.23 -5.19
CA PRO A 335 18.75 8.13 -5.15
C PRO A 335 20.20 8.58 -5.42
N ARG A 336 20.40 9.82 -5.89
CA ARG A 336 21.72 10.43 -6.12
C ARG A 336 22.31 11.12 -4.89
N PHE A 337 21.54 11.29 -3.82
CA PHE A 337 21.97 11.94 -2.58
C PHE A 337 22.18 10.90 -1.48
N THR A 338 23.13 11.14 -0.57
CA THR A 338 23.22 10.34 0.66
C THR A 338 22.07 10.66 1.61
N VAL A 339 21.82 9.80 2.60
CA VAL A 339 20.84 10.07 3.67
C VAL A 339 21.17 11.37 4.39
N GLY A 340 22.44 11.66 4.66
CA GLY A 340 22.88 12.92 5.23
C GLY A 340 22.48 14.12 4.38
N GLN A 341 22.76 14.09 3.07
CA GLN A 341 22.31 15.17 2.16
C GLN A 341 20.78 15.35 2.15
N ILE A 342 20.02 14.24 2.20
CA ILE A 342 18.55 14.27 2.22
C ILE A 342 17.98 14.87 3.52
N LEU A 343 18.64 14.68 4.66
CA LEU A 343 18.25 15.27 5.96
C LEU A 343 18.76 16.72 6.11
N LEU A 344 19.95 17.03 5.59
CA LEU A 344 20.56 18.36 5.70
C LEU A 344 19.93 19.39 4.75
N GLU A 345 19.55 19.01 3.52
CA GLU A 345 18.98 19.91 2.51
C GLU A 345 17.75 20.71 3.01
N PRO A 346 16.71 20.08 3.60
CA PRO A 346 15.55 20.82 4.12
C PRO A 346 15.93 21.81 5.23
N MET A 347 16.85 21.42 6.13
CA MET A 347 17.35 22.29 7.20
C MET A 347 18.14 23.49 6.66
N GLN A 348 18.97 23.28 5.65
CA GLN A 348 19.72 24.36 4.99
C GLN A 348 18.78 25.35 4.27
N ILE A 349 17.80 24.85 3.51
CA ILE A 349 16.81 25.67 2.79
C ILE A 349 15.99 26.53 3.77
N HIS A 350 15.58 25.97 4.91
CA HIS A 350 14.72 26.64 5.89
C HIS A 350 15.45 27.26 7.09
N ARG A 351 16.79 27.31 7.05
CA ARG A 351 17.69 27.88 8.08
C ARG A 351 17.43 27.31 9.48
N ILE A 352 17.39 25.99 9.56
CA ILE A 352 17.32 25.21 10.80
C ILE A 352 18.75 24.85 11.21
N GLY A 353 19.09 25.01 12.49
CA GLY A 353 20.45 24.93 13.00
C GLY A 353 21.34 26.12 12.58
N ALA A 354 22.20 26.59 13.49
CA ALA A 354 23.11 27.71 13.27
C ALA A 354 24.22 27.40 12.26
N GLY A 355 24.69 26.15 12.20
CA GLY A 355 25.74 25.70 11.27
C GLY A 355 25.64 24.21 10.96
N ASP A 356 26.41 23.73 9.98
CA ASP A 356 26.27 22.35 9.49
C ASP A 356 26.66 21.28 10.52
N ALA A 357 27.55 21.58 11.48
CA ALA A 357 27.85 20.68 12.60
C ALA A 357 26.60 20.42 13.48
N GLU A 358 25.83 21.46 13.78
CA GLU A 358 24.57 21.31 14.53
C GLU A 358 23.53 20.53 13.71
N ARG A 359 23.46 20.78 12.40
CA ARG A 359 22.56 20.04 11.49
C ARG A 359 22.92 18.56 11.37
N VAL A 360 24.22 18.22 11.42
CA VAL A 360 24.67 16.82 11.49
C VAL A 360 24.23 16.19 12.80
N ASN A 361 24.49 16.82 13.96
CA ASN A 361 24.06 16.30 15.26
C ASN A 361 22.52 16.11 15.33
N LEU A 362 21.75 17.05 14.77
CA LEU A 362 20.29 16.93 14.65
C LEU A 362 19.88 15.77 13.72
N ALA A 363 20.58 15.56 12.62
CA ALA A 363 20.33 14.44 11.70
C ALA A 363 20.68 13.08 12.32
N GLU A 364 21.74 12.99 13.13
CA GLU A 364 22.11 11.79 13.89
C GLU A 364 21.05 11.46 14.95
N ALA A 365 20.62 12.44 15.75
CA ALA A 365 19.56 12.27 16.74
C ALA A 365 18.21 11.89 16.11
N LEU A 366 17.91 12.37 14.90
CA LEU A 366 16.71 11.98 14.14
C LEU A 366 16.83 10.59 13.52
N LEU A 367 18.04 10.12 13.17
CA LEU A 367 18.26 8.74 12.73
C LEU A 367 18.10 7.76 13.89
N ASP A 368 18.71 8.05 15.04
CA ASP A 368 18.57 7.25 16.27
C ASP A 368 17.09 7.14 16.69
N LYS A 369 16.36 8.26 16.68
CA LYS A 369 14.91 8.30 16.96
C LYS A 369 14.05 7.47 16.00
N VAL A 370 14.48 7.21 14.76
CA VAL A 370 13.80 6.28 13.84
C VAL A 370 14.42 4.88 13.81
N GLY A 371 15.33 4.58 14.74
CA GLY A 371 16.02 3.29 14.87
C GLY A 371 17.00 3.00 13.72
N LEU A 372 17.84 3.98 13.38
CA LEU A 372 18.91 3.86 12.38
C LEU A 372 20.24 4.39 12.96
N PRO A 373 21.38 3.71 12.74
CA PRO A 373 22.67 4.18 13.25
C PRO A 373 23.14 5.43 12.50
N ALA A 374 23.87 6.33 13.18
CA ALA A 374 24.43 7.57 12.61
C ALA A 374 25.23 7.35 11.30
N GLN A 375 25.91 6.20 11.18
CA GLN A 375 26.63 5.77 9.96
C GLN A 375 25.76 5.76 8.70
N ALA A 376 24.42 5.69 8.84
CA ALA A 376 23.48 5.80 7.74
C ALA A 376 23.63 7.12 6.96
N LEU A 377 24.06 8.23 7.58
CA LEU A 377 24.26 9.53 6.92
C LEU A 377 25.15 9.47 5.67
N HIS A 378 26.16 8.60 5.68
CA HIS A 378 27.15 8.48 4.60
C HIS A 378 26.68 7.56 3.45
N ARG A 379 25.58 6.83 3.65
CA ARG A 379 25.06 5.81 2.73
C ARG A 379 23.96 6.39 1.83
N TYR A 380 23.70 5.74 0.71
CA TYR A 380 22.64 6.11 -0.23
C TYR A 380 21.32 5.37 0.06
N PRO A 381 20.14 5.95 -0.22
CA PRO A 381 18.84 5.30 -0.03
C PRO A 381 18.71 3.92 -0.68
N HIS A 382 19.47 3.64 -1.75
CA HIS A 382 19.40 2.37 -2.45
C HIS A 382 20.03 1.19 -1.68
N GLU A 383 20.83 1.45 -0.63
CA GLU A 383 21.48 0.42 0.18
C GLU A 383 20.66 -0.05 1.41
N PHE A 384 19.45 0.48 1.58
CA PHE A 384 18.58 0.24 2.75
C PHE A 384 17.38 -0.64 2.37
N SER A 385 16.78 -1.35 3.33
CA SER A 385 15.50 -2.06 3.13
C SER A 385 14.34 -1.08 2.91
N GLY A 386 13.18 -1.56 2.43
CA GLY A 386 11.98 -0.72 2.25
C GLY A 386 11.58 0.00 3.54
N GLY A 387 11.58 -0.71 4.67
CA GLY A 387 11.31 -0.15 6.00
C GLY A 387 12.33 0.88 6.46
N GLN A 388 13.62 0.63 6.23
CA GLN A 388 14.68 1.59 6.54
C GLN A 388 14.56 2.85 5.69
N ARG A 389 14.20 2.74 4.39
CA ARG A 389 13.87 3.91 3.55
C ARG A 389 12.65 4.67 4.06
N GLN A 390 11.64 3.97 4.59
CA GLN A 390 10.47 4.62 5.18
C GLN A 390 10.82 5.38 6.47
N ARG A 391 11.66 4.79 7.33
CA ARG A 391 12.25 5.45 8.51
C ARG A 391 13.06 6.70 8.11
N ILE A 392 13.87 6.63 7.03
CA ILE A 392 14.58 7.80 6.47
C ILE A 392 13.60 8.87 5.96
N ALA A 393 12.50 8.50 5.31
CA ALA A 393 11.47 9.44 4.84
C ALA A 393 10.74 10.12 6.02
N ILE A 394 10.47 9.39 7.11
CA ILE A 394 9.95 9.94 8.37
C ILE A 394 10.96 10.93 8.97
N ALA A 395 12.21 10.52 9.18
CA ALA A 395 13.28 11.37 9.71
C ALA A 395 13.44 12.67 8.90
N ARG A 396 13.36 12.59 7.56
CA ARG A 396 13.39 13.75 6.66
C ARG A 396 12.27 14.75 6.98
N CYS A 397 11.04 14.28 7.19
CA CYS A 397 9.93 15.15 7.59
C CYS A 397 10.15 15.76 8.98
N LEU A 398 10.70 14.99 9.93
CA LEU A 398 10.99 15.47 11.29
C LEU A 398 12.04 16.59 11.33
N THR A 399 12.98 16.66 10.37
CA THR A 399 13.96 17.76 10.28
C THR A 399 13.30 19.15 10.22
N MET A 400 12.04 19.22 9.76
CA MET A 400 11.27 20.46 9.63
C MET A 400 10.58 20.92 10.92
N GLN A 401 10.51 20.05 11.93
CA GLN A 401 9.71 20.19 13.15
C GLN A 401 8.22 20.42 12.85
N PRO A 402 7.53 19.45 12.21
CA PRO A 402 6.12 19.56 11.85
C PRO A 402 5.18 19.39 13.06
N GLU A 403 4.01 20.02 13.00
CA GLU A 403 2.88 19.81 13.93
C GLU A 403 1.77 18.96 13.29
N ILE A 404 1.69 18.98 11.95
CA ILE A 404 0.84 18.08 11.17
C ILE A 404 1.70 17.25 10.23
N LEU A 405 1.50 15.93 10.27
CA LEU A 405 2.11 14.98 9.36
C LEU A 405 1.01 14.27 8.57
N VAL A 406 1.05 14.39 7.24
CA VAL A 406 0.18 13.64 6.33
C VAL A 406 0.88 12.34 5.97
N CYS A 407 0.30 11.22 6.35
CA CYS A 407 0.79 9.88 6.01
C CYS A 407 -0.04 9.36 4.83
N ASP A 408 0.47 9.51 3.61
CA ASP A 408 -0.23 9.13 2.37
C ASP A 408 0.09 7.69 1.99
N GLU A 409 -0.71 6.72 2.48
CA GLU A 409 -0.50 5.26 2.32
C GLU A 409 0.91 4.77 2.73
N SER A 410 1.50 5.44 3.74
CA SER A 410 2.91 5.35 4.15
C SER A 410 3.39 4.00 4.73
N VAL A 411 2.57 2.95 4.69
CA VAL A 411 2.90 1.58 5.14
C VAL A 411 2.32 0.48 4.24
N SER A 412 1.75 0.81 3.08
CA SER A 412 1.02 -0.15 2.22
C SER A 412 1.92 -1.03 1.34
N ALA A 413 3.20 -0.68 1.21
CA ALA A 413 4.20 -1.39 0.41
C ALA A 413 5.34 -1.95 1.27
N LEU A 414 5.01 -2.33 2.52
CA LEU A 414 5.93 -2.86 3.53
C LEU A 414 5.39 -4.21 4.01
N ASP A 415 6.28 -5.15 4.33
CA ASP A 415 5.89 -6.40 4.97
C ASP A 415 5.26 -6.16 6.36
N VAL A 416 4.49 -7.13 6.84
CA VAL A 416 3.71 -6.99 8.09
C VAL A 416 4.57 -6.70 9.34
N SER A 417 5.85 -7.09 9.34
CA SER A 417 6.75 -6.86 10.50
C SER A 417 7.31 -5.44 10.50
N VAL A 418 7.75 -4.97 9.35
CA VAL A 418 8.20 -3.59 9.14
C VAL A 418 7.03 -2.61 9.27
N GLN A 419 5.85 -2.99 8.80
CA GLN A 419 4.61 -2.24 9.01
C GLN A 419 4.35 -2.03 10.52
N ALA A 420 4.38 -3.09 11.33
CA ALA A 420 4.21 -3.00 12.77
C ALA A 420 5.24 -2.05 13.43
N GLN A 421 6.52 -2.19 13.07
CA GLN A 421 7.60 -1.31 13.54
C GLN A 421 7.37 0.16 13.17
N VAL A 422 6.97 0.46 11.93
CA VAL A 422 6.72 1.84 11.47
C VAL A 422 5.48 2.45 12.11
N LEU A 423 4.44 1.64 12.37
CA LEU A 423 3.23 2.10 13.06
C LEU A 423 3.50 2.40 14.55
N ASN A 424 4.30 1.58 15.23
CA ASN A 424 4.74 1.87 16.59
C ASN A 424 5.57 3.17 16.64
N LEU A 425 6.57 3.31 15.76
CA LEU A 425 7.37 4.54 15.62
C LEU A 425 6.51 5.79 15.38
N LEU A 426 5.48 5.70 14.54
CA LEU A 426 4.57 6.83 14.33
C LEU A 426 3.75 7.16 15.59
N GLN A 427 3.36 6.18 16.41
CA GLN A 427 2.73 6.47 17.70
C GLN A 427 3.70 7.15 18.68
N ASP A 428 4.95 6.69 18.75
CA ASP A 428 5.97 7.30 19.62
C ASP A 428 6.26 8.75 19.25
N LEU A 429 6.37 9.04 17.95
CA LEU A 429 6.52 10.39 17.43
C LEU A 429 5.27 11.28 17.65
N GLN A 430 4.08 10.69 17.80
CA GLN A 430 2.87 11.42 18.20
C GLN A 430 2.87 11.75 19.69
N ASP A 431 3.25 10.77 20.53
CA ASP A 431 3.21 10.89 21.98
C ASP A 431 4.36 11.76 22.54
N GLU A 432 5.55 11.68 21.96
CA GLU A 432 6.72 12.48 22.36
C GLU A 432 6.63 13.93 21.86
N LEU A 433 6.21 14.14 20.60
CA LEU A 433 6.29 15.44 19.92
C LEU A 433 4.93 16.15 19.80
N GLY A 434 3.84 15.55 20.30
CA GLY A 434 2.49 16.13 20.27
C GLY A 434 1.89 16.29 18.86
N MET A 435 2.40 15.53 17.88
CA MET A 435 2.03 15.67 16.48
C MET A 435 0.61 15.18 16.16
N SER A 436 -0.02 15.86 15.20
CA SER A 436 -1.37 15.58 14.73
C SER A 436 -1.29 14.95 13.34
N TYR A 437 -2.03 13.88 13.08
CA TYR A 437 -1.86 13.10 11.85
C TYR A 437 -3.09 13.10 10.95
N ILE A 438 -2.86 13.18 9.64
CA ILE A 438 -3.85 12.82 8.62
C ILE A 438 -3.36 11.51 7.99
N PHE A 439 -3.92 10.39 8.41
CA PHE A 439 -3.45 9.05 8.06
C PHE A 439 -4.33 8.45 6.95
N ILE A 440 -3.87 8.55 5.71
CA ILE A 440 -4.56 8.02 4.53
C ILE A 440 -4.14 6.57 4.33
N SER A 441 -5.12 5.67 4.18
CA SER A 441 -4.88 4.25 3.93
C SER A 441 -6.04 3.60 3.16
N HIS A 442 -5.79 2.47 2.50
CA HIS A 442 -6.83 1.51 2.12
C HIS A 442 -6.94 0.33 3.10
N ASP A 443 -5.88 0.03 3.86
CA ASP A 443 -5.94 -0.90 4.99
C ASP A 443 -6.68 -0.25 6.18
N LEU A 444 -7.81 -0.87 6.55
CA LEU A 444 -8.71 -0.44 7.60
C LEU A 444 -8.29 -0.92 9.00
N SER A 445 -7.57 -2.04 9.10
CA SER A 445 -7.02 -2.52 10.38
C SER A 445 -5.88 -1.62 10.86
N VAL A 446 -5.03 -1.15 9.93
CA VAL A 446 -4.02 -0.12 10.19
C VAL A 446 -4.67 1.20 10.65
N VAL A 447 -5.78 1.61 10.02
CA VAL A 447 -6.50 2.83 10.42
C VAL A 447 -7.20 2.67 11.77
N LYS A 448 -7.82 1.52 12.06
CA LYS A 448 -8.34 1.18 13.40
C LYS A 448 -7.26 1.36 14.47
N TYR A 449 -6.02 0.94 14.19
CA TYR A 449 -4.89 1.07 15.12
C TYR A 449 -4.47 2.54 15.33
N MET A 450 -4.28 3.29 14.25
CA MET A 450 -3.69 4.65 14.32
C MET A 450 -4.69 5.77 14.61
N ALA A 451 -5.96 5.64 14.22
CA ALA A 451 -6.89 6.76 14.16
C ALA A 451 -7.79 6.93 15.40
N ASP A 452 -8.02 8.18 15.77
CA ASP A 452 -9.00 8.64 16.76
C ASP A 452 -10.36 8.90 16.12
N GLN A 453 -10.38 9.49 14.92
CA GLN A 453 -11.57 9.63 14.08
C GLN A 453 -11.30 9.08 12.68
N VAL A 454 -12.33 8.57 12.02
CA VAL A 454 -12.22 7.99 10.66
C VAL A 454 -13.17 8.70 9.71
N MET A 455 -12.60 9.25 8.63
CA MET A 455 -13.29 9.88 7.51
C MET A 455 -13.35 8.92 6.33
N VAL A 456 -14.55 8.47 5.98
CA VAL A 456 -14.81 7.59 4.83
C VAL A 456 -15.09 8.45 3.61
N MET A 457 -14.26 8.29 2.57
CA MET A 457 -14.39 8.98 1.29
C MET A 457 -14.94 8.05 0.21
N HIS A 458 -15.88 8.56 -0.60
CA HIS A 458 -16.40 7.88 -1.78
C HIS A 458 -16.61 8.90 -2.91
N GLN A 459 -16.06 8.60 -4.09
CA GLN A 459 -16.17 9.43 -5.31
C GLN A 459 -15.90 10.94 -5.07
N GLY A 460 -14.90 11.27 -4.25
CA GLY A 460 -14.48 12.64 -3.93
C GLY A 460 -15.22 13.31 -2.75
N SER A 461 -16.24 12.68 -2.18
CA SER A 461 -17.07 13.24 -1.10
C SER A 461 -16.81 12.50 0.21
N VAL A 462 -16.97 13.17 1.36
CA VAL A 462 -17.12 12.46 2.64
C VAL A 462 -18.50 11.83 2.69
N VAL A 463 -18.59 10.55 3.05
CA VAL A 463 -19.87 9.84 3.23
C VAL A 463 -20.13 9.42 4.68
N GLU A 464 -19.08 9.32 5.50
CA GLU A 464 -19.18 9.09 6.94
C GLU A 464 -17.96 9.70 7.63
N LEU A 465 -18.17 10.32 8.80
CA LEU A 465 -17.12 10.83 9.68
C LEU A 465 -17.56 10.57 11.12
N ALA A 466 -16.80 9.78 11.86
CA ALA A 466 -17.13 9.40 13.23
C ALA A 466 -15.87 9.11 14.05
N ASP A 467 -16.06 8.91 15.36
CA ASP A 467 -15.06 8.24 16.20
C ASP A 467 -14.66 6.89 15.61
N SER A 468 -13.37 6.56 15.71
CA SER A 468 -12.79 5.34 15.15
C SER A 468 -13.52 4.09 15.64
N ASP A 469 -13.66 3.90 16.95
CA ASP A 469 -14.25 2.67 17.51
C ASP A 469 -15.78 2.62 17.36
N ALA A 470 -16.44 3.78 17.23
CA ALA A 470 -17.84 3.83 16.85
C ALA A 470 -18.07 3.35 15.41
N LEU A 471 -17.24 3.78 14.46
CA LEU A 471 -17.40 3.49 13.03
C LEU A 471 -17.26 2.00 12.70
N TYR A 472 -16.31 1.30 13.31
CA TYR A 472 -16.14 -0.15 13.10
C TYR A 472 -17.24 -0.99 13.77
N ARG A 473 -17.83 -0.52 14.88
CA ARG A 473 -18.90 -1.23 15.61
C ARG A 473 -20.29 -1.02 15.00
N ASN A 474 -20.59 0.19 14.55
CA ASN A 474 -21.92 0.56 14.04
C ASN A 474 -21.83 1.53 12.85
N PRO A 475 -21.33 1.06 11.68
CA PRO A 475 -21.26 1.87 10.46
C PRO A 475 -22.65 2.28 9.98
N GLN A 476 -22.89 3.57 9.77
CA GLN A 476 -24.18 4.10 9.33
C GLN A 476 -24.36 4.05 7.82
N HIS A 477 -23.34 4.47 7.05
CA HIS A 477 -23.49 4.65 5.62
C HIS A 477 -23.34 3.30 4.86
N PRO A 478 -24.18 3.01 3.84
CA PRO A 478 -24.15 1.73 3.13
C PRO A 478 -22.80 1.37 2.51
N TYR A 479 -22.09 2.36 1.93
CA TYR A 479 -20.74 2.15 1.40
C TYR A 479 -19.73 1.74 2.49
N THR A 480 -19.82 2.32 3.70
CA THR A 480 -18.96 1.94 4.82
C THR A 480 -19.20 0.48 5.22
N ARG A 481 -20.46 0.03 5.22
CA ARG A 481 -20.81 -1.39 5.44
C ARG A 481 -20.23 -2.30 4.37
N THR A 482 -20.30 -1.91 3.09
CA THR A 482 -19.67 -2.65 1.98
C THR A 482 -18.14 -2.72 2.13
N LEU A 483 -17.49 -1.59 2.46
CA LEU A 483 -16.04 -1.48 2.60
C LEU A 483 -15.52 -2.31 3.79
N LEU A 484 -16.18 -2.23 4.94
CA LEU A 484 -15.87 -3.08 6.11
C LEU A 484 -16.18 -4.56 5.84
N GLY A 485 -17.21 -4.86 5.04
CA GLY A 485 -17.53 -6.20 4.54
C GLY A 485 -16.60 -6.71 3.44
N ALA A 486 -15.67 -5.89 2.93
CA ALA A 486 -14.68 -6.28 1.94
C ALA A 486 -13.34 -6.71 2.57
N ILE A 487 -13.07 -6.36 3.83
CA ILE A 487 -11.84 -6.72 4.54
C ILE A 487 -11.72 -8.26 4.64
N PRO A 488 -10.59 -8.87 4.21
CA PRO A 488 -10.30 -10.28 4.45
C PRO A 488 -10.23 -10.58 5.94
N ARG A 489 -10.82 -11.68 6.41
CA ARG A 489 -10.92 -11.97 7.85
C ARG A 489 -9.77 -12.85 8.36
N GLY A 490 -9.27 -13.76 7.54
CA GLY A 490 -8.23 -14.70 7.95
C GLY A 490 -8.79 -15.82 8.82
N LEU A 491 -9.83 -16.50 8.30
CA LEU A 491 -10.70 -17.55 8.92
C LEU A 491 -11.77 -17.04 9.89
#